data_AF-A0A951LYY9-F1
#
_entry.id   AF-A0A951LYY9-F1
#
_cell.length_a   1.000
_cell.length_b   1.000
_cell.length_c   1.000
_cell.angle_alpha   90.00
_cell.angle_beta   90.00
_cell.angle_gamma   90.00
#
_symmetry.space_group_name_H-M   'P 1'
#
loop_
_entity.id
_entity.type
_entity.pdbx_description
1 polymer ?
#
loop_
_entity_poly.entity_id
_entity_poly.type
_entity_poly.pdbx_seq_one_letter_code
_entity_poly.pdbx_strand_id
1 'polypeptide(L)'
;MPSTLERGFKPNLLCIVPPSALTNYPPAGAAYLLAYLKANGCHEFDFIDLRLGAPAAYSPTYNYTGIFGDAWVFDIPDLPLVLQLLDNVWKGSGIEWKRTAAFDRYCVERGISPKYLLSYLTALDNYFDTTFSQISEIDFVGFTTWTTNFLSTLMAAANLKRRPNPPFIVAGGPQVTGSPSSAQLGLRSGLFDVVALSEGEETLLELYNNFSRGRGVPQGIPGTMWLDSGS
;
A
#
# COMPACT_ATOMS: atom_id res chain seq x y z
N MET A 1 -3.94 34.56 21.73
CA MET A 1 -3.28 33.88 20.60
C MET A 1 -3.65 32.41 20.69
N PRO A 2 -4.26 31.79 19.67
CA PRO A 2 -4.57 30.38 19.72
C PRO A 2 -3.25 29.62 19.76
N SER A 3 -3.08 28.78 20.78
CA SER A 3 -2.01 27.78 20.84
C SER A 3 -2.03 26.98 19.54
N THR A 4 -0.90 26.90 18.85
CA THR A 4 -0.64 25.91 17.80
C THR A 4 -0.69 24.52 18.44
N LEU A 5 -1.91 24.04 18.64
CA LEU A 5 -2.25 22.71 19.10
C LEU A 5 -1.58 21.72 18.15
N GLU A 6 -0.86 20.77 18.72
CA GLU A 6 -0.47 19.51 18.09
C GLU A 6 -1.67 18.92 17.37
N ARG A 7 -1.84 19.23 16.08
CA ARG A 7 -2.87 18.58 15.27
C ARG A 7 -2.34 17.20 14.95
N GLY A 8 -2.76 16.22 15.74
CA GLY A 8 -2.68 14.82 15.34
C GLY A 8 -3.40 14.60 14.00
N PHE A 9 -3.02 13.53 13.31
CA PHE A 9 -3.72 13.10 12.10
C PHE A 9 -5.18 12.75 12.42
N LYS A 10 -6.08 13.02 11.48
CA LYS A 10 -7.44 12.49 11.50
C LYS A 10 -7.45 10.97 11.34
N PRO A 11 -8.55 10.29 11.76
CA PRO A 11 -8.65 8.83 11.71
C PRO A 11 -8.65 8.23 10.30
N ASN A 12 -9.00 9.00 9.26
CA ASN A 12 -9.03 8.52 7.89
C ASN A 12 -7.88 9.12 7.07
N LEU A 13 -7.13 8.27 6.37
CA LEU A 13 -5.92 8.67 5.66
C LEU A 13 -5.98 8.29 4.19
N LEU A 14 -5.58 9.23 3.33
CA LEU A 14 -5.10 8.91 1.99
C LEU A 14 -3.59 8.83 2.02
N CYS A 15 -3.02 7.70 1.62
CA CYS A 15 -1.62 7.38 1.83
C CYS A 15 -0.90 7.07 0.51
N ILE A 16 0.26 7.69 0.32
CA ILE A 16 1.24 7.32 -0.71
C ILE A 16 2.44 6.67 -0.04
N VAL A 17 2.80 5.49 -0.52
CA VAL A 17 3.89 4.68 0.04
C VAL A 17 5.11 4.75 -0.90
N PRO A 18 6.35 4.96 -0.39
CA PRO A 18 7.55 4.82 -1.20
C PRO A 18 7.73 3.38 -1.65
N PRO A 19 8.47 3.10 -2.73
CA PRO A 19 9.16 4.06 -3.59
C PRO A 19 8.26 4.56 -4.73
N SER A 20 8.38 5.84 -5.08
CA SER A 20 7.85 6.35 -6.35
C SER A 20 9.03 6.67 -7.25
N ALA A 21 9.00 6.22 -8.51
CA ALA A 21 10.04 6.50 -9.50
C ALA A 21 10.31 8.00 -9.71
N LEU A 22 9.38 8.84 -9.26
CA LEU A 22 9.38 10.28 -9.43
C LEU A 22 9.18 10.94 -8.06
N THR A 23 10.23 10.95 -7.22
CA THR A 23 10.24 11.62 -5.90
C THR A 23 9.92 13.12 -5.97
N ASN A 24 10.00 13.72 -7.15
CA ASN A 24 9.85 15.17 -7.36
C ASN A 24 8.45 15.61 -7.82
N TYR A 25 7.47 14.70 -7.91
CA TYR A 25 6.11 15.07 -8.31
C TYR A 25 5.15 14.95 -7.13
N PRO A 26 4.39 16.03 -6.83
CA PRO A 26 3.34 15.98 -5.83
C PRO A 26 2.32 14.91 -6.25
N PRO A 27 1.75 14.16 -5.30
CA PRO A 27 0.79 13.11 -5.59
C PRO A 27 -0.57 13.71 -5.93
N ALA A 28 -0.68 14.28 -7.14
CA ALA A 28 -1.83 15.07 -7.58
C ALA A 28 -3.13 14.27 -7.50
N GLY A 29 -3.11 12.97 -7.80
CA GLY A 29 -4.29 12.10 -7.67
C GLY A 29 -4.83 12.05 -6.23
N ALA A 30 -3.96 11.80 -5.24
CA ALA A 30 -4.40 11.76 -3.84
C ALA A 30 -4.83 13.14 -3.32
N ALA A 31 -4.16 14.22 -3.77
CA ALA A 31 -4.58 15.58 -3.45
C ALA A 31 -5.96 15.92 -4.04
N TYR A 32 -6.23 15.48 -5.28
CA TYR A 32 -7.51 15.64 -5.94
C TYR A 32 -8.62 14.85 -5.23
N LEU A 33 -8.36 13.58 -4.88
CA LEU A 33 -9.29 12.76 -4.09
C LEU A 33 -9.62 13.43 -2.75
N LEU A 34 -8.62 13.96 -2.05
CA LEU A 34 -8.86 14.69 -0.79
C LEU A 34 -9.74 15.92 -1.00
N ALA A 35 -9.51 16.68 -2.07
CA ALA A 35 -10.32 17.85 -2.41
C ALA A 35 -11.76 17.46 -2.76
N TYR A 36 -11.94 16.39 -3.54
CA TYR A 36 -13.24 15.84 -3.91
C TYR A 36 -14.03 15.37 -2.68
N LEU A 37 -13.41 14.61 -1.78
CA LEU A 37 -14.02 14.18 -0.52
C LEU A 37 -14.49 15.38 0.32
N LYS A 38 -13.64 16.40 0.46
CA LYS A 38 -13.99 17.62 1.20
C LYS A 38 -15.14 18.39 0.54
N ALA A 39 -15.17 18.47 -0.78
CA ALA A 39 -16.26 19.10 -1.52
C ALA A 39 -17.61 18.38 -1.33
N ASN A 40 -17.57 17.09 -1.01
CA ASN A 40 -18.74 16.25 -0.72
C ASN A 40 -19.01 16.07 0.79
N GLY A 41 -18.44 16.92 1.66
CA GLY A 41 -18.71 16.95 3.09
C GLY A 41 -17.90 15.96 3.94
N CYS A 42 -16.98 15.19 3.34
CA CYS A 42 -16.09 14.28 4.07
C CYS A 42 -14.85 15.04 4.58
N HIS A 43 -14.95 15.62 5.77
CA HIS A 43 -13.86 16.41 6.37
C HIS A 43 -12.93 15.61 7.28
N GLU A 44 -13.22 14.33 7.49
CA GLU A 44 -12.51 13.44 8.41
C GLU A 44 -11.27 12.77 7.79
N PHE A 45 -10.89 13.17 6.58
CA PHE A 45 -9.68 12.71 5.91
C PHE A 45 -8.51 13.68 6.05
N ASP A 46 -7.33 13.10 6.27
CA ASP A 46 -6.03 13.73 6.04
C ASP A 46 -5.25 12.96 4.97
N PHE A 47 -4.15 13.57 4.52
CA PHE A 47 -3.27 13.01 3.51
C PHE A 47 -1.86 12.82 4.09
N ILE A 48 -1.29 11.64 3.90
CA ILE A 48 0.07 11.30 4.32
C ILE A 48 0.90 10.83 3.12
N ASP A 49 2.02 11.53 2.90
CA ASP A 49 3.00 11.16 1.88
C ASP A 49 4.22 10.54 2.56
N LEU A 50 4.22 9.21 2.68
CA LEU A 50 5.31 8.48 3.32
C LEU A 50 6.61 8.53 2.52
N ARG A 51 6.60 9.06 1.29
CA ARG A 51 7.83 9.27 0.51
C ARG A 51 8.70 10.36 1.13
N LEU A 52 8.09 11.32 1.83
CA LEU A 52 8.82 12.45 2.44
C LEU A 52 9.71 12.02 3.61
N GLY A 53 9.33 10.97 4.35
CA GLY A 53 10.15 10.40 5.43
C GLY A 53 11.19 9.39 4.94
N ALA A 54 11.12 8.96 3.68
CA ALA A 54 12.07 8.03 3.07
C ALA A 54 12.50 8.50 1.65
N PRO A 55 13.06 9.71 1.51
CA PRO A 55 13.34 10.31 0.19
C PRO A 55 14.42 9.55 -0.60
N ALA A 56 15.26 8.77 0.09
CA ALA A 56 16.28 7.90 -0.51
C ALA A 56 15.75 6.50 -0.86
N ALA A 57 14.47 6.20 -0.60
CA ALA A 57 13.86 4.95 -0.99
C ALA A 57 13.54 4.98 -2.49
N TYR A 58 14.52 4.57 -3.29
CA TYR A 58 14.31 4.18 -4.68
C TYR A 58 13.68 2.79 -4.73
N SER A 59 13.14 2.37 -5.88
CA SER A 59 12.68 0.99 -6.08
C SER A 59 13.85 0.17 -6.61
N PRO A 60 14.65 -0.51 -5.75
CA PRO A 60 15.75 -1.33 -6.26
C PRO A 60 15.23 -2.57 -6.98
N THR A 61 13.98 -2.93 -6.75
CA THR A 61 13.31 -4.13 -7.23
C THR A 61 12.69 -3.93 -8.63
N TYR A 62 12.42 -2.68 -9.01
CA TYR A 62 11.82 -2.35 -10.29
C TYR A 62 12.87 -2.00 -11.35
N ASN A 63 13.19 -2.96 -12.20
CA ASN A 63 13.92 -2.75 -13.44
C ASN A 63 13.30 -3.58 -14.58
N TYR A 64 13.05 -2.94 -15.73
CA TYR A 64 12.49 -3.59 -16.92
C TYR A 64 13.51 -4.42 -17.68
N THR A 65 14.80 -4.21 -17.42
CA THR A 65 15.89 -4.95 -18.03
C THR A 65 16.68 -5.72 -16.97
N GLY A 66 16.95 -6.99 -17.24
CA GLY A 66 17.84 -7.82 -16.43
C GLY A 66 19.31 -7.51 -16.69
N ILE A 67 20.20 -8.07 -15.86
CA ILE A 67 21.66 -7.88 -16.03
C ILE A 67 22.22 -8.46 -17.33
N PHE A 68 21.51 -9.39 -17.96
CA PHE A 68 21.88 -10.01 -19.23
C PHE A 68 21.27 -9.31 -20.45
N GLY A 69 20.60 -8.17 -20.27
CA GLY A 69 19.95 -7.42 -21.34
C GLY A 69 18.56 -7.92 -21.71
N ASP A 70 18.05 -8.94 -21.01
CA ASP A 70 16.69 -9.44 -21.20
C ASP A 70 15.68 -8.36 -20.80
N ALA A 71 14.73 -8.09 -21.70
CA ALA A 71 13.59 -7.24 -21.40
C ALA A 71 12.47 -8.09 -20.81
N TRP A 72 11.86 -7.60 -19.75
CA TRP A 72 10.84 -8.35 -19.04
C TRP A 72 9.53 -7.60 -18.98
N VAL A 73 8.44 -8.34 -19.24
CA VAL A 73 7.07 -7.91 -18.97
C VAL A 73 6.61 -8.69 -17.75
N PHE A 74 6.36 -7.98 -16.65
CA PHE A 74 5.86 -8.58 -15.44
C PHE A 74 4.50 -8.02 -15.11
N ASP A 75 3.60 -8.90 -14.70
CA ASP A 75 2.38 -8.49 -14.02
C ASP A 75 2.72 -7.91 -12.63
N ILE A 76 3.58 -8.62 -11.88
CA ILE A 76 4.08 -8.21 -10.56
C ILE A 76 5.61 -8.39 -10.53
N PRO A 77 6.41 -7.32 -10.67
CA PRO A 77 7.87 -7.42 -10.77
C PRO A 77 8.54 -8.07 -9.55
N ASP A 78 7.93 -7.90 -8.38
CA ASP A 78 8.49 -8.26 -7.07
C ASP A 78 7.84 -9.53 -6.51
N LEU A 79 7.24 -10.35 -7.37
CA LEU A 79 6.44 -11.51 -6.96
C LEU A 79 7.15 -12.41 -5.93
N PRO A 80 8.44 -12.79 -6.07
CA PRO A 80 9.11 -13.60 -5.05
C PRO A 80 9.14 -12.95 -3.66
N LEU A 81 9.31 -11.62 -3.60
CA LEU A 81 9.31 -10.86 -2.36
C LEU A 81 7.90 -10.70 -1.80
N VAL A 82 6.91 -10.47 -2.67
CA VAL A 82 5.49 -10.45 -2.29
C VAL A 82 5.09 -11.78 -1.67
N LEU A 83 5.43 -12.90 -2.29
CA LEU A 83 5.09 -14.23 -1.76
C LEU A 83 5.75 -14.50 -0.40
N GLN A 84 6.99 -14.05 -0.19
CA GLN A 84 7.65 -14.14 1.12
C GLN A 84 6.94 -13.28 2.18
N LEU A 85 6.51 -12.06 1.82
CA LEU A 85 5.73 -11.20 2.72
C LEU A 85 4.40 -11.87 3.11
N LEU A 86 3.67 -12.42 2.13
CA LEU A 86 2.38 -13.06 2.38
C LEU A 86 2.53 -14.30 3.27
N ASP A 87 3.58 -15.10 3.06
CA ASP A 87 3.91 -16.24 3.91
C ASP A 87 4.19 -15.81 5.36
N ASN A 88 4.90 -14.69 5.57
CA ASN A 88 5.11 -14.12 6.91
C ASN A 88 3.79 -13.68 7.57
N VAL A 89 2.92 -13.01 6.81
CA VAL A 89 1.60 -12.55 7.30
C VAL A 89 0.72 -13.74 7.70
N TRP A 90 0.64 -14.78 6.87
CA TRP A 90 -0.17 -15.97 7.16
C TRP A 90 0.33 -16.76 8.37
N LYS A 91 1.63 -16.74 8.64
CA LYS A 91 2.21 -17.37 9.85
C LYS A 91 1.96 -16.57 11.12
N GLY A 92 1.42 -15.36 11.03
CA GLY A 92 1.21 -14.47 12.17
C GLY A 92 2.51 -13.95 12.80
N SER A 93 3.66 -14.20 12.15
CA SER A 93 4.92 -13.57 12.50
C SER A 93 4.95 -12.12 12.00
N GLY A 94 5.72 -11.25 12.65
CA GLY A 94 6.09 -9.96 12.05
C GLY A 94 6.77 -10.16 10.69
N ILE A 95 7.03 -9.07 9.97
CA ILE A 95 7.70 -9.15 8.67
C ILE A 95 9.17 -9.49 8.89
N GLU A 96 9.52 -10.76 8.74
CA GLU A 96 10.89 -11.24 8.86
C GLU A 96 11.45 -11.57 7.48
N TRP A 97 12.27 -10.68 6.93
CA TRP A 97 12.94 -10.93 5.66
C TRP A 97 14.08 -11.93 5.82
N LYS A 98 14.11 -12.96 4.97
CA LYS A 98 15.13 -14.02 5.00
C LYS A 98 15.70 -14.27 3.62
N ARG A 99 16.98 -14.61 3.57
CA ARG A 99 17.61 -15.13 2.36
C ARG A 99 17.15 -16.57 2.14
N THR A 100 16.23 -16.74 1.19
CA THR A 100 15.81 -18.03 0.65
C THR A 100 16.44 -18.24 -0.71
N ALA A 101 16.36 -19.47 -1.26
CA ALA A 101 16.79 -19.73 -2.62
C ALA A 101 16.06 -18.85 -3.65
N ALA A 102 14.76 -18.58 -3.44
CA ALA A 102 13.97 -17.70 -4.30
C ALA A 102 14.41 -16.23 -4.19
N PHE A 103 14.72 -15.76 -2.97
CA PHE A 103 15.23 -14.41 -2.73
C PHE A 103 16.59 -14.20 -3.41
N ASP A 104 17.53 -15.13 -3.20
CA ASP A 104 18.87 -15.04 -3.77
C ASP A 104 18.83 -15.13 -5.30
N ARG A 105 17.98 -16.00 -5.86
CA ARG A 105 17.75 -16.07 -7.31
C ARG A 105 17.20 -14.76 -7.87
N TYR A 106 16.18 -14.20 -7.23
CA TYR A 106 15.62 -12.90 -7.61
C TYR A 106 16.70 -11.81 -7.61
N CYS A 107 17.54 -11.75 -6.58
CA CYS A 107 18.63 -10.79 -6.50
C CYS A 107 19.62 -10.94 -7.67
N VAL A 108 19.98 -12.17 -8.04
CA VAL A 108 20.88 -12.44 -9.19
C VAL A 108 20.24 -11.99 -10.50
N GLU A 109 18.98 -12.36 -10.76
CA GLU A 109 18.25 -12.00 -11.98
C GLU A 109 18.13 -10.47 -12.14
N ARG A 110 18.04 -9.75 -11.02
CA ARG A 110 17.91 -8.29 -10.98
C ARG A 110 19.23 -7.53 -10.86
N GLY A 111 20.35 -8.21 -10.65
CA GLY A 111 21.63 -7.55 -10.37
C GLY A 111 21.66 -6.78 -9.05
N ILE A 112 20.86 -7.20 -8.07
CA ILE A 112 20.77 -6.56 -6.76
C ILE A 112 21.64 -7.33 -5.78
N SER A 113 22.40 -6.63 -4.95
CA SER A 113 23.11 -7.27 -3.84
C SER A 113 22.08 -7.84 -2.83
N PRO A 114 22.10 -9.15 -2.51
CA PRO A 114 21.15 -9.74 -1.57
C PRO A 114 21.22 -9.10 -0.18
N LYS A 115 22.43 -8.73 0.26
CA LYS A 115 22.64 -8.02 1.54
C LYS A 115 21.99 -6.63 1.50
N TYR A 116 22.14 -5.91 0.39
CA TYR A 116 21.53 -4.60 0.24
C TYR A 116 20.00 -4.69 0.25
N LEU A 117 19.42 -5.60 -0.55
CA LEU A 117 17.97 -5.75 -0.61
C LEU A 117 17.38 -6.15 0.75
N LEU A 118 18.02 -7.07 1.46
CA LEU A 118 17.60 -7.46 2.80
C LEU A 118 17.59 -6.28 3.77
N SER A 119 18.68 -5.50 3.80
CA SER A 119 18.77 -4.30 4.63
C SER A 119 17.74 -3.24 4.22
N TYR A 120 17.50 -3.05 2.92
CA TYR A 120 16.52 -2.11 2.39
C TYR A 120 15.10 -2.47 2.86
N LEU A 121 14.69 -3.73 2.68
CA LEU A 121 13.35 -4.19 3.06
C LEU A 121 13.13 -4.13 4.57
N THR A 122 14.16 -4.46 5.36
CA THR A 122 14.11 -4.35 6.82
C THR A 122 14.01 -2.89 7.28
N ALA A 123 14.80 -1.99 6.69
CA ALA A 123 14.75 -0.57 7.01
C ALA A 123 13.40 0.05 6.64
N LEU A 124 12.83 -0.35 5.50
CA LEU A 124 11.53 0.13 5.05
C LEU A 124 10.39 -0.37 5.95
N ASP A 125 10.44 -1.62 6.40
CA ASP A 125 9.47 -2.16 7.37
C ASP A 125 9.53 -1.40 8.71
N ASN A 126 10.74 -1.21 9.25
CA ASN A 126 10.94 -0.43 10.49
C ASN A 126 10.42 1.01 10.36
N TYR A 127 10.58 1.62 9.19
CA TYR A 127 10.06 2.96 8.91
C TYR A 127 8.53 2.99 8.97
N PHE A 128 7.84 2.01 8.38
CA PHE A 128 6.38 1.91 8.45
C PHE A 128 5.89 1.65 9.87
N ASP A 129 6.50 0.70 10.58
CA ASP A 129 6.18 0.40 11.97
C ASP A 129 6.30 1.65 12.85
N THR A 130 7.45 2.34 12.77
CA THR A 130 7.72 3.56 13.55
C THR A 130 6.76 4.70 13.20
N THR A 131 6.42 4.86 11.91
CA THR A 131 5.55 5.96 11.48
C THR A 131 4.10 5.70 11.91
N PHE A 132 3.58 4.49 11.69
CA PHE A 132 2.21 4.16 12.07
C PHE A 132 2.03 4.00 13.59
N SER A 133 3.08 3.71 14.35
CA SER A 133 3.02 3.71 15.82
C SER A 133 2.82 5.11 16.41
N GLN A 134 3.20 6.17 15.68
CA GLN A 134 3.01 7.57 16.08
C GLN A 134 1.59 8.09 15.79
N ILE A 135 0.78 7.32 15.07
CA ILE A 135 -0.61 7.66 14.74
C ILE A 135 -1.52 6.74 15.55
N SER A 136 -2.13 7.30 16.60
CA SER A 136 -2.89 6.53 17.59
C SER A 136 -4.18 5.93 17.02
N GLU A 137 -4.89 6.68 16.18
CA GLU A 137 -6.17 6.28 15.61
C GLU A 137 -6.10 6.31 14.08
N ILE A 138 -6.32 5.15 13.47
CA ILE A 138 -6.45 5.00 12.03
C ILE A 138 -7.57 3.99 11.80
N ASP A 139 -8.66 4.46 11.22
CA ASP A 139 -9.88 3.68 11.01
C ASP A 139 -10.07 3.31 9.54
N PHE A 140 -9.61 4.17 8.63
CA PHE A 140 -9.69 3.98 7.18
C PHE A 140 -8.40 4.43 6.50
N VAL A 141 -7.89 3.62 5.57
CA VAL A 141 -6.73 3.98 4.74
C VAL A 141 -7.00 3.71 3.27
N GLY A 142 -6.90 4.75 2.45
CA GLY A 142 -6.85 4.63 0.99
C GLY A 142 -5.41 4.66 0.49
N PHE A 143 -4.92 3.57 -0.11
CA PHE A 143 -3.62 3.52 -0.77
C PHE A 143 -3.73 3.77 -2.26
N THR A 144 -2.84 4.60 -2.80
CA THR A 144 -2.57 4.60 -4.25
C THR A 144 -1.38 3.70 -4.56
N THR A 145 -1.62 2.76 -5.48
CA THR A 145 -0.76 1.63 -5.77
C THR A 145 -0.30 1.66 -7.22
N TRP A 146 1.02 1.73 -7.40
CA TRP A 146 1.71 1.65 -8.68
C TRP A 146 2.60 0.41 -8.70
N THR A 147 3.03 0.04 -9.90
CA THR A 147 3.93 -1.10 -10.09
C THR A 147 5.22 -0.96 -9.27
N THR A 148 5.71 0.26 -9.05
CA THR A 148 6.94 0.53 -8.30
C THR A 148 6.79 0.39 -6.79
N ASN A 149 5.58 0.54 -6.24
CA ASN A 149 5.34 0.54 -4.79
C ASN A 149 4.35 -0.55 -4.34
N PHE A 150 4.03 -1.53 -5.20
CA PHE A 150 3.08 -2.58 -4.84
C PHE A 150 3.54 -3.36 -3.61
N LEU A 151 4.80 -3.83 -3.61
CA LEU A 151 5.39 -4.56 -2.50
C LEU A 151 5.35 -3.75 -1.19
N SER A 152 5.81 -2.50 -1.25
CA SER A 152 5.87 -1.63 -0.08
C SER A 152 4.48 -1.21 0.42
N THR A 153 3.50 -1.08 -0.48
CA THR A 153 2.09 -0.87 -0.11
C THR A 153 1.56 -2.07 0.67
N LEU A 154 1.87 -3.29 0.25
CA LEU A 154 1.53 -4.49 1.01
C LEU A 154 2.25 -4.54 2.37
N MET A 155 3.53 -4.13 2.43
CA MET A 155 4.26 -4.03 3.71
C MET A 155 3.62 -3.01 4.66
N ALA A 156 3.23 -1.84 4.16
CA ALA A 156 2.53 -0.82 4.93
C ALA A 156 1.17 -1.33 5.43
N ALA A 157 0.39 -1.96 4.55
CA ALA A 157 -0.88 -2.59 4.91
C ALA A 157 -0.69 -3.69 5.97
N ALA A 158 0.35 -4.52 5.87
CA ALA A 158 0.66 -5.56 6.85
C ALA A 158 1.07 -4.99 8.22
N ASN A 159 1.72 -3.82 8.27
CA ASN A 159 1.95 -3.11 9.54
C ASN A 159 0.62 -2.63 10.15
N LEU A 160 -0.26 -2.05 9.35
CA LEU A 160 -1.57 -1.57 9.81
C LEU A 160 -2.50 -2.72 10.26
N LYS A 161 -2.54 -3.83 9.53
CA LYS A 161 -3.37 -5.00 9.84
C LYS A 161 -2.93 -5.76 11.10
N ARG A 162 -1.71 -5.54 11.59
CA ARG A 162 -1.21 -6.09 12.87
C ARG A 162 -1.67 -5.31 14.11
N ARG A 163 -2.30 -4.15 13.94
CA ARG A 163 -2.79 -3.34 15.07
C ARG A 163 -3.95 -4.06 15.78
N PRO A 164 -4.16 -3.81 17.09
CA PRO A 164 -5.32 -4.36 17.81
C PRO A 164 -6.65 -4.00 17.16
N ASN A 165 -6.76 -2.76 16.66
CA ASN A 165 -7.88 -2.27 15.86
C ASN A 165 -7.32 -1.94 14.47
N PRO A 166 -7.29 -2.91 13.53
CA PRO A 166 -6.76 -2.68 12.20
C PRO A 166 -7.73 -1.81 11.37
N PRO A 167 -7.23 -0.85 10.58
CA PRO A 167 -8.10 -0.03 9.74
C PRO A 167 -8.73 -0.83 8.60
N PHE A 168 -9.80 -0.26 8.05
CA PHE A 168 -10.33 -0.64 6.74
C PHE A 168 -9.43 -0.09 5.64
N ILE A 169 -8.89 -0.95 4.79
CA ILE A 169 -7.89 -0.64 3.78
C ILE A 169 -8.49 -0.79 2.39
N VAL A 170 -8.51 0.32 1.67
CA VAL A 170 -8.86 0.38 0.24
C VAL A 170 -7.58 0.57 -0.57
N ALA A 171 -7.32 -0.33 -1.52
CA ALA A 171 -6.25 -0.14 -2.50
C ALA A 171 -6.84 0.32 -3.83
N GLY A 172 -6.29 1.38 -4.41
CA GLY A 172 -6.59 1.81 -5.77
C GLY A 172 -5.32 2.13 -6.54
N GLY A 173 -5.46 2.54 -7.79
CA GLY A 173 -4.36 2.99 -8.63
C GLY A 173 -3.93 1.98 -9.70
N PRO A 174 -3.01 2.38 -10.59
CA PRO A 174 -2.76 1.68 -11.86
C PRO A 174 -2.39 0.22 -11.72
N GLN A 175 -1.66 -0.16 -10.66
CA GLN A 175 -1.24 -1.56 -10.49
C GLN A 175 -2.44 -2.48 -10.26
N VAL A 176 -3.31 -2.14 -9.30
CA VAL A 176 -4.42 -3.03 -8.92
C VAL A 176 -5.59 -2.93 -9.90
N THR A 177 -5.71 -1.82 -10.62
CA THR A 177 -6.63 -1.68 -11.77
C THR A 177 -6.16 -2.51 -12.97
N GLY A 178 -4.87 -2.42 -13.33
CA GLY A 178 -4.31 -3.07 -14.52
C GLY A 178 -3.98 -4.56 -14.32
N SER A 179 -3.83 -5.01 -13.08
CA SER A 179 -3.47 -6.39 -12.73
C SER A 179 -4.52 -7.03 -11.81
N PRO A 180 -5.40 -7.90 -12.34
CA PRO A 180 -6.30 -8.71 -11.53
C PRO A 180 -5.53 -9.58 -10.51
N SER A 181 -4.32 -10.04 -10.85
CA SER A 181 -3.48 -10.82 -9.94
C SER A 181 -3.04 -10.00 -8.72
N SER A 182 -2.62 -8.74 -8.91
CA SER A 182 -2.26 -7.85 -7.80
C SER A 182 -3.46 -7.57 -6.90
N ALA A 183 -4.62 -7.28 -7.50
CA ALA A 183 -5.85 -7.06 -6.75
C ALA A 183 -6.21 -8.30 -5.91
N GLN A 184 -6.22 -9.48 -6.53
CA GLN A 184 -6.54 -10.74 -5.85
C GLN A 184 -5.51 -11.10 -4.77
N LEU A 185 -4.21 -10.86 -4.97
CA LEU A 185 -3.20 -11.13 -3.94
C LEU A 185 -3.40 -10.24 -2.71
N GLY A 186 -3.64 -8.93 -2.91
CA GLY A 186 -3.91 -8.00 -1.82
C GLY A 186 -5.18 -8.36 -1.04
N LEU A 187 -6.24 -8.74 -1.75
CA LEU A 187 -7.50 -9.18 -1.14
C LEU A 187 -7.36 -10.53 -0.40
N ARG A 188 -6.84 -11.58 -1.08
CA ARG A 188 -6.74 -12.95 -0.52
C ARG A 188 -5.75 -13.06 0.63
N SER A 189 -4.82 -12.12 0.74
CA SER A 189 -3.94 -12.02 1.90
C SER A 189 -4.59 -11.36 3.12
N GLY A 190 -5.77 -10.73 2.96
CA GLY A 190 -6.41 -9.92 3.99
C GLY A 190 -5.71 -8.59 4.25
N LEU A 191 -4.75 -8.20 3.39
CA LEU A 191 -4.03 -6.94 3.50
C LEU A 191 -4.86 -5.76 2.96
N PHE A 192 -5.72 -6.02 1.96
CA PHE A 192 -6.73 -5.09 1.49
C PHE A 192 -8.11 -5.64 1.79
N ASP A 193 -9.04 -4.77 2.20
CA ASP A 193 -10.45 -5.16 2.37
C ASP A 193 -11.22 -4.98 1.06
N VAL A 194 -10.87 -3.95 0.29
CA VAL A 194 -11.45 -3.66 -1.03
C VAL A 194 -10.39 -3.11 -1.97
N VAL A 195 -10.54 -3.41 -3.26
CA VAL A 195 -9.78 -2.80 -4.34
C VAL A 195 -10.71 -1.93 -5.21
N ALA A 196 -10.36 -0.68 -5.44
CA ALA A 196 -11.01 0.19 -6.42
C ALA A 196 -10.36 0.01 -7.81
N LEU A 197 -11.16 -0.42 -8.79
CA LEU A 197 -10.72 -0.76 -10.15
C LEU A 197 -10.90 0.37 -11.17
N SER A 198 -11.71 1.39 -10.88
CA SER A 198 -11.99 2.51 -11.78
C SER A 198 -11.54 3.86 -11.20
N GLU A 199 -11.97 4.97 -11.82
CA GLU A 199 -11.77 6.32 -11.28
C GLU A 199 -12.25 6.39 -9.82
N GLY A 200 -11.40 7.00 -9.00
CA GLY A 200 -11.35 6.74 -7.56
C GLY A 200 -12.27 7.64 -6.75
N GLU A 201 -12.80 8.72 -7.31
CA GLU A 201 -13.47 9.79 -6.58
C GLU A 201 -14.83 9.34 -6.02
N GLU A 202 -15.77 9.01 -6.91
CA GLU A 202 -17.10 8.53 -6.54
C GLU A 202 -17.01 7.19 -5.81
N THR A 203 -16.16 6.29 -6.33
CA THR A 203 -15.91 4.97 -5.73
C THR A 203 -15.43 5.11 -4.28
N LEU A 204 -14.43 5.95 -4.00
CA LEU A 204 -13.90 6.16 -2.64
C LEU A 204 -14.93 6.83 -1.73
N LEU A 205 -15.70 7.79 -2.25
CA LEU A 205 -16.78 8.44 -1.50
C LEU A 205 -17.86 7.42 -1.11
N GLU A 206 -18.30 6.56 -2.03
CA GLU A 206 -19.27 5.50 -1.75
C GLU A 206 -18.73 4.47 -0.76
N LEU A 207 -17.47 4.05 -0.93
CA LEU A 207 -16.78 3.15 0.01
C LEU A 207 -16.74 3.74 1.42
N TYR A 208 -16.35 5.01 1.55
CA TYR A 208 -16.30 5.68 2.84
C TYR A 208 -17.69 5.89 3.46
N ASN A 209 -18.69 6.25 2.66
CA ASN A 209 -20.07 6.37 3.13
C ASN A 209 -20.65 5.03 3.60
N ASN A 210 -20.23 3.92 2.99
CA ASN A 210 -20.62 2.58 3.42
C ASN A 210 -19.95 2.24 4.77
N PHE A 211 -18.64 2.43 4.85
CA PHE A 211 -17.83 2.23 6.05
C PHE A 211 -18.35 3.02 7.26
N SER A 212 -18.57 4.33 7.09
CA SER A 212 -19.03 5.23 8.17
C SER A 212 -20.43 4.90 8.70
N ARG A 213 -21.25 4.15 7.95
CA ARG A 213 -22.56 3.65 8.38
C ARG A 213 -22.49 2.31 9.12
N GLY A 214 -21.28 1.83 9.44
CA GLY A 214 -21.05 0.56 10.13
C GLY A 214 -21.34 -0.67 9.27
N ARG A 215 -21.43 -0.51 7.94
CA ARG A 215 -21.56 -1.64 7.02
C ARG A 215 -20.15 -2.09 6.64
N GLY A 216 -19.86 -3.36 6.84
CA GLY A 216 -18.56 -3.98 6.51
C GLY A 216 -18.28 -4.00 5.01
N VAL A 217 -17.31 -4.83 4.58
CA VAL A 217 -16.83 -4.92 3.18
C VAL A 217 -17.98 -4.75 2.16
N PRO A 218 -18.00 -3.65 1.40
CA PRO A 218 -19.13 -3.29 0.57
C PRO A 218 -19.30 -4.27 -0.60
N GLN A 219 -20.48 -4.88 -0.65
CA GLN A 219 -20.92 -5.68 -1.78
C GLN A 219 -21.61 -4.78 -2.82
N GLY A 220 -21.26 -4.97 -4.09
CA GLY A 220 -22.01 -4.41 -5.21
C GLY A 220 -21.78 -2.91 -5.47
N ILE A 221 -20.73 -2.29 -4.90
CA ILE A 221 -20.32 -0.95 -5.32
C ILE A 221 -19.65 -1.07 -6.71
N PRO A 222 -20.19 -0.41 -7.75
CA PRO A 222 -19.59 -0.45 -9.09
C PRO A 222 -18.13 -0.03 -9.08
N GLY A 223 -17.30 -0.69 -9.89
CA GLY A 223 -15.88 -0.36 -9.97
C GLY A 223 -15.03 -0.85 -8.79
N THR A 224 -15.54 -1.78 -7.96
CA THR A 224 -14.79 -2.37 -6.86
C THR A 224 -14.62 -3.88 -7.00
N MET A 225 -13.57 -4.42 -6.36
CA MET A 225 -13.35 -5.84 -6.15
C MET A 225 -13.21 -6.10 -4.66
N TRP A 226 -13.86 -7.14 -4.17
CA TRP A 226 -13.83 -7.60 -2.79
C TRP A 226 -13.80 -9.13 -2.75
N LEU A 227 -13.50 -9.71 -1.59
CA LEU A 227 -13.72 -11.14 -1.35
C LEU A 227 -15.09 -11.36 -0.75
N ASP A 228 -15.87 -12.25 -1.37
CA ASP A 228 -17.08 -12.75 -0.75
C ASP A 228 -16.72 -13.58 0.48
N SER A 229 -17.40 -13.32 1.59
CA SER A 229 -17.26 -14.04 2.86
C SER A 229 -17.73 -15.51 2.80
N GLY A 230 -17.95 -16.05 1.60
CA GLY A 230 -18.59 -17.33 1.33
C GLY A 230 -17.70 -18.38 0.65
N SER A 231 -16.39 -18.19 0.59
CA SER A 231 -15.44 -19.15 0.00
C SER A 231 -14.24 -19.43 0.89
#